data_AF-D9R1R4-F1
#
_entry.id   AF-D9R1R4-F1
#
_cell.length_a   1.000
_cell.length_b   1.000
_cell.length_c   1.000
_cell.angle_alpha   90.00
_cell.angle_beta   90.00
_cell.angle_gamma   90.00
#
_symmetry.space_group_name_H-M   'P 1'
#
loop_
_entity.id
_entity.type
_entity.pdbx_description
1 polymer ?
#
loop_
_entity_poly.entity_id
_entity_poly.type
_entity_poly.pdbx_seq_one_letter_code
_entity_poly.pdbx_strand_id
1 'polypeptide(L)' 'MSAIIHKHIRESVLKTALVHQLKNGQKSPERTARNLEELLQRFSPKSGELFSYSDLVALIKSCSLEECLDIIMHKLS' A
#
# COMPACT_ATOMS: atom_id res chain seq x y z
N MET A 1 26.14 -1.14 6.18
CA MET A 1 25.81 -0.19 5.08
C MET A 1 24.85 -0.77 4.06
N SER A 2 25.12 -1.93 3.44
CA SER A 2 24.23 -2.54 2.42
C SER A 2 22.78 -2.74 2.89
N ALA A 3 22.55 -3.25 4.11
CA ALA A 3 21.18 -3.49 4.60
C ALA A 3 20.32 -2.22 4.73
N ILE A 4 20.91 -1.08 5.11
CA ILE A 4 20.20 0.20 5.24
C ILE A 4 19.79 0.72 3.86
N ILE A 5 20.72 0.63 2.89
CA ILE A 5 20.48 1.03 1.51
C ILE A 5 19.38 0.14 0.89
N HIS A 6 19.44 -1.17 1.11
CA HIS A 6 18.43 -2.10 0.60
C HIS A 6 17.04 -1.84 1.19
N LYS A 7 16.96 -1.52 2.50
CA LYS A 7 15.71 -1.12 3.14
C LYS A 7 15.14 0.15 2.50
N HIS A 8 15.97 1.18 2.33
CA HIS A 8 15.53 2.45 1.78
C HIS A 8 15.08 2.35 0.31
N ILE A 9 15.78 1.54 -0.50
CA ILE A 9 15.38 1.23 -1.88
C ILE A 9 14.02 0.53 -1.89
N ARG A 10 13.83 -0.48 -1.03
CA ARG A 10 12.56 -1.23 -0.95
C ARG A 10 11.39 -0.32 -0.57
N GLU A 11 11.57 0.56 0.41
CA GLU A 11 10.57 1.56 0.82
C GLU A 11 10.23 2.51 -0.32
N SER A 12 11.24 3.00 -1.05
CA SER A 12 11.04 3.91 -2.18
C SER A 12 10.25 3.24 -3.29
N VAL A 13 10.61 2.00 -3.66
CA VAL A 13 9.89 1.23 -4.70
C VAL A 13 8.45 0.97 -4.26
N LEU A 14 8.23 0.58 -3.00
CA LEU A 14 6.89 0.36 -2.47
C LEU A 14 6.05 1.64 -2.54
N LYS A 15 6.58 2.78 -2.08
CA LYS A 15 5.89 4.07 -2.11
C LYS A 15 5.47 4.44 -3.53
N THR A 16 6.36 4.29 -4.51
CA THR A 16 6.03 4.54 -5.93
C THR A 16 4.91 3.62 -6.44
N ALA A 17 4.96 2.32 -6.09
CA ALA A 17 3.93 1.37 -6.50
C ALA A 17 2.57 1.69 -5.86
N LEU A 18 2.54 2.06 -4.58
CA LEU A 18 1.32 2.46 -3.86
C LEU A 18 0.69 3.70 -4.51
N VAL A 19 1.48 4.75 -4.78
CA VAL A 19 1.01 5.97 -5.46
C VAL A 19 0.37 5.63 -6.80
N HIS A 20 1.00 4.76 -7.59
CA HIS A 20 0.46 4.35 -8.89
C HIS A 20 -0.90 3.64 -8.76
N GLN A 21 -1.06 2.73 -7.80
CA GLN A 21 -2.33 2.03 -7.58
C GLN A 21 -3.42 2.96 -7.04
N LEU A 22 -3.06 3.86 -6.12
CA LEU A 22 -3.99 4.78 -5.46
C LEU A 22 -4.45 5.94 -6.35
N LYS A 23 -3.67 6.33 -7.37
CA LYS A 23 -3.99 7.44 -8.29
C LYS A 23 -5.38 7.36 -8.93
N ASN A 24 -5.89 6.15 -9.16
CA ASN A 24 -7.24 5.92 -9.67
C ASN A 24 -8.12 5.14 -8.68
N GLY A 25 -7.74 5.06 -7.41
CA GLY A 25 -8.40 4.25 -6.38
C GLY A 25 -9.89 4.54 -6.27
N GLN A 26 -10.27 5.81 -6.23
CA GLN A 26 -11.67 6.21 -6.09
C GLN A 26 -12.55 5.82 -7.30
N LYS A 27 -11.96 5.66 -8.50
CA LYS A 27 -12.70 5.25 -9.71
C LYS A 27 -12.98 3.74 -9.73
N SER A 28 -12.16 2.96 -9.05
CA SER A 28 -12.31 1.49 -8.99
C SER A 28 -11.80 0.93 -7.65
N PRO A 29 -12.48 1.21 -6.52
CA PRO A 29 -11.98 0.89 -5.19
C PRO A 29 -11.70 -0.60 -4.98
N GLU A 30 -12.59 -1.47 -5.45
CA GLU A 30 -12.48 -2.92 -5.32
C GLU A 30 -11.34 -3.51 -6.15
N ARG A 31 -11.04 -2.91 -7.31
CA ARG A 31 -9.90 -3.30 -8.14
C ARG A 31 -8.60 -2.82 -7.50
N THR A 32 -8.56 -1.59 -7.02
CA THR A 32 -7.39 -1.02 -6.36
C THR A 32 -7.08 -1.77 -5.07
N ALA A 33 -8.09 -2.14 -4.27
CA ALA A 33 -7.90 -2.94 -3.06
C ALA A 33 -7.27 -4.31 -3.36
N ARG A 34 -7.74 -5.03 -4.40
CA ARG A 34 -7.12 -6.29 -4.84
C ARG A 34 -5.66 -6.11 -5.26
N ASN A 35 -5.39 -5.08 -6.08
CA ASN A 35 -4.02 -4.79 -6.51
C ASN A 35 -3.10 -4.44 -5.33
N LEU A 36 -3.61 -3.71 -4.34
CA LEU A 36 -2.87 -3.36 -3.13
C LEU A 36 -2.61 -4.59 -2.27
N GLU A 37 -3.59 -5.47 -2.08
CA GLU A 37 -3.41 -6.73 -1.34
C GLU A 37 -2.30 -7.59 -1.96
N GLU A 38 -2.33 -7.80 -3.27
CA GLU A 38 -1.28 -8.54 -4.00
C GLU A 38 0.09 -7.85 -3.89
N LEU A 39 0.13 -6.52 -4.06
CA LEU A 39 1.36 -5.75 -3.96
C LEU A 39 1.96 -5.87 -2.56
N LEU A 40 1.14 -5.68 -1.52
CA LEU A 40 1.58 -5.71 -0.14
C LEU A 40 2.09 -7.10 0.24
N GLN A 41 1.40 -8.19 -0.15
CA GLN A 41 1.88 -9.55 0.11
C GLN A 41 3.24 -9.84 -0.52
N ARG A 42 3.48 -9.34 -1.75
CA ARG A 42 4.79 -9.47 -2.42
C ARG A 42 5.89 -8.67 -1.71
N PHE A 43 5.54 -7.49 -1.19
CA PHE A 43 6.50 -6.62 -0.51
C PHE A 43 6.69 -6.97 0.96
N SER A 44 5.74 -7.62 1.62
CA SER A 44 5.84 -8.07 3.01
C SER A 44 4.76 -9.13 3.25
N PRO A 45 5.10 -10.42 3.38
CA PRO A 45 4.10 -11.48 3.62
C PRO A 45 3.24 -11.25 4.87
N LYS A 46 3.77 -10.51 5.86
CA LYS A 46 3.06 -10.11 7.08
C LYS A 46 1.98 -9.05 6.85
N SER A 47 1.92 -8.42 5.66
CA SER A 47 0.93 -7.39 5.37
C SER A 47 -0.50 -7.91 5.36
N GLY A 48 -0.70 -9.22 5.14
CA GLY A 48 -2.02 -9.85 5.22
C GLY A 48 -2.63 -9.83 6.63
N GLU A 49 -1.81 -9.62 7.67
CA GLU A 49 -2.27 -9.41 9.04
C GLU A 49 -2.59 -7.93 9.33
N LEU A 50 -2.04 -7.01 8.51
CA LEU A 50 -2.15 -5.56 8.71
C LEU A 50 -3.35 -4.94 7.98
N PHE A 51 -3.73 -5.55 6.85
CA PHE A 51 -4.80 -5.09 5.98
C PHE A 51 -5.60 -6.28 5.43
N SER A 52 -6.90 -6.31 5.72
CA SER A 52 -7.82 -7.13 4.94
C SER A 52 -8.26 -6.40 3.67
N TYR A 53 -8.72 -7.17 2.66
CA TYR A 53 -9.38 -6.60 1.48
C TYR A 53 -10.48 -5.58 1.86
N SER A 54 -11.32 -5.89 2.85
CA SER A 54 -12.36 -4.97 3.33
C SER A 54 -11.81 -3.67 3.89
N ASP A 55 -10.70 -3.74 4.65
CA ASP A 55 -10.04 -2.55 5.19
C ASP A 55 -9.51 -1.67 4.07
N LEU A 56 -8.88 -2.28 3.05
CA LEU A 56 -8.36 -1.56 1.90
C LEU A 56 -9.47 -0.89 1.09
N VAL A 57 -10.59 -1.58 0.87
CA VAL A 57 -11.76 -0.98 0.19
C VAL A 57 -12.31 0.20 0.98
N ALA A 58 -12.48 0.05 2.29
CA ALA A 58 -12.96 1.13 3.15
C ALA A 58 -11.99 2.33 3.11
N LEU A 59 -10.70 2.08 3.26
CA LEU A 59 -9.65 3.09 3.21
C LEU A 59 -9.69 3.89 1.89
N ILE A 60 -9.73 3.20 0.75
CA ILE A 60 -9.74 3.84 -0.58
C ILE A 60 -11.01 4.68 -0.79
N LYS A 61 -12.14 4.26 -0.24
CA LYS A 61 -13.41 5.00 -0.35
C LYS A 61 -13.49 6.21 0.57
N SER A 62 -12.79 6.17 1.70
CA SER A 62 -12.93 7.16 2.77
C SER A 62 -11.81 8.19 2.81
N CYS A 63 -10.68 7.93 2.15
CA CYS A 63 -9.49 8.77 2.23
C CYS A 63 -9.09 9.35 0.87
N SER A 64 -8.37 10.47 0.91
CA SER A 64 -7.58 10.97 -0.20
C SER A 64 -6.42 10.03 -0.52
N LEU A 65 -5.73 10.27 -1.65
CA LEU A 65 -4.57 9.49 -2.05
C LEU A 65 -3.45 9.59 -1.01
N GLU A 66 -3.18 10.80 -0.56
CA GLU A 66 -2.13 11.13 0.41
C GLU A 66 -2.41 10.45 1.75
N GLU A 67 -3.66 10.52 2.23
CA GLU A 67 -4.07 9.86 3.48
C GLU A 67 -3.98 8.33 3.37
N CYS A 68 -4.42 7.74 2.25
CA CYS A 68 -4.26 6.30 2.02
C CYS A 68 -2.78 5.90 2.08
N LEU A 69 -1.91 6.67 1.42
CA LEU A 69 -0.49 6.39 1.35
C LEU A 69 0.15 6.44 2.74
N ASP A 70 -0.14 7.49 3.51
CA ASP A 70 0.42 7.68 4.86
C ASP A 70 -0.04 6.58 5.82
N ILE A 71 -1.33 6.22 5.80
CA ILE A 71 -1.87 5.13 6.64
C ILE A 71 -1.20 3.79 6.30
N ILE A 72 -1.04 3.49 5.01
CA ILE A 72 -0.40 2.25 4.56
C ILE A 72 1.07 2.21 4.98
N MET A 73 1.82 3.29 4.72
CA MET A 73 3.24 3.36 5.06
C MET A 73 3.49 3.32 6.58
N HIS A 74 2.63 3.96 7.37
CA HIS A 74 2.75 3.98 8.83
C HIS A 74 2.55 2.58 9.43
N LYS A 75 1.56 1.81 8.96
CA LYS A 75 1.31 0.43 9.42
C LYS A 75 2.39 -0.57 9.01
N LEU A 76 3.15 -0.28 7.94
CA LEU A 76 4.21 -1.17 7.44
C LEU A 76 5.60 -0.88 8.03
N SER A 77 5.75 0.24 8.75
CA SER A 77 6.99 0.66 9.42
C SER A 77 7.22 -0.10 10.71
#